data_AF-A0A7J9K2R2-F1
#
_entry.id   AF-A0A7J9K2R2-F1
#
_cell.length_a   1.000
_cell.length_b   1.000
_cell.length_c   1.000
_cell.angle_alpha   90.00
_cell.angle_beta   90.00
_cell.angle_gamma   90.00
#
_symmetry.space_group_name_H-M   'P 1'
#
loop_
_entity.id
_entity.type
_entity.pdbx_description
1 polymer ?
#
loop_
_entity_poly.entity_id
_entity_poly.type
_entity_poly.pdbx_seq_one_letter_code
_entity_poly.pdbx_strand_id
1 'polypeptide(L)' 'MGFKQVILESDSKMTIKNITSPGEDYSEKRPVTWDVKAWARNFSDCCFEYTVRQGNSVAHALVEE' A
#
# COMPACT_ATOMS: atom_id res chain seq x y z
N MET A 1 3.21 -22.59 1.25
CA MET A 1 2.98 -22.01 -0.09
C MET A 1 2.25 -20.70 0.13
N GLY A 2 2.86 -19.57 -0.21
CA GLY A 2 2.29 -18.23 -0.04
C GLY A 2 2.80 -17.34 -1.17
N PHE A 3 2.24 -16.14 -1.30
CA PHE A 3 2.70 -15.19 -2.31
C PHE A 3 4.17 -14.84 -2.07
N LYS A 4 4.99 -14.95 -3.10
CA LYS A 4 6.42 -14.59 -3.04
C LYS A 4 6.67 -13.17 -3.55
N GLN A 5 5.94 -12.79 -4.59
CA GLN A 5 5.99 -11.48 -5.24
C GLN A 5 4.61 -10.86 -5.15
N VAL A 6 4.54 -9.64 -4.61
CA VAL A 6 3.29 -8.92 -4.41
C VAL A 6 3.46 -7.49 -4.92
N ILE A 7 2.46 -7.02 -5.66
CA ILE A 7 2.33 -5.61 -6.05
C ILE A 7 1.10 -5.08 -5.31
N LEU A 8 1.29 -4.09 -4.46
CA LEU A 8 0.22 -3.41 -3.74
C LEU A 8 -0.09 -2.09 -4.42
N GLU A 9 -1.28 -2.01 -5.02
CA GLU A 9 -1.75 -0.85 -5.74
C GLU A 9 -2.65 0.03 -4.86
N SER A 10 -2.55 1.35 -5.02
CA SER A 10 -3.47 2.30 -4.39
C SER A 10 -3.71 3.52 -5.26
N ASP A 11 -4.93 4.05 -5.21
CA ASP A 11 -5.29 5.34 -5.82
C ASP A 11 -4.96 6.55 -4.93
N SER A 12 -4.33 6.33 -3.78
CA SER A 12 -3.84 7.39 -2.90
C SER A 12 -2.34 7.65 -3.12
N LYS A 13 -2.01 8.67 -3.91
CA LYS A 13 -0.61 9.10 -4.11
C LYS A 13 0.13 9.38 -2.81
N MET A 14 -0.55 9.99 -1.84
CA MET A 14 0.05 10.31 -0.54
C MET A 14 0.42 9.04 0.23
N THR A 15 -0.46 8.03 0.22
CA THR A 15 -0.23 6.77 0.91
C THR A 15 0.95 6.02 0.29
N ILE A 16 0.98 5.88 -1.04
CA ILE A 16 2.11 5.26 -1.75
C ILE A 16 3.41 6.02 -1.45
N LYS A 17 3.40 7.36 -1.50
CA LYS A 17 4.57 8.18 -1.18
C LYS A 17 5.07 7.95 0.25
N ASN A 18 4.18 7.92 1.24
CA ASN A 18 4.57 7.75 2.64
C ASN A 18 5.14 6.35 2.93
N ILE A 19 4.59 5.33 2.28
CA ILE A 19 5.07 3.94 2.41
C ILE A 19 6.43 3.77 1.71
N THR A 20 6.60 4.34 0.53
CA THR A 20 7.86 4.21 -0.24
C THR A 20 8.96 5.15 0.24
N SER A 21 8.61 6.23 0.92
CA SER A 21 9.59 7.17 1.47
C SER A 21 10.47 6.51 2.54
N PRO A 22 11.80 6.66 2.47
CA PRO A 22 12.73 6.17 3.49
C PRO A 22 12.70 6.99 4.78
N GLY A 23 12.09 8.18 4.77
CA GLY A 23 11.98 9.05 5.94
C GLY A 23 10.85 8.65 6.90
N GLU A 24 10.84 9.27 8.09
CA GLU A 24 9.72 9.11 9.02
C GLU A 24 8.44 9.75 8.46
N ASP A 25 7.34 9.00 8.57
CA ASP A 25 5.99 9.49 8.29
C ASP A 25 5.46 10.19 9.56
N TYR A 26 5.19 11.49 9.49
CA TYR A 26 4.60 12.27 10.58
C TYR A 26 3.10 12.52 10.39
N SER A 27 2.48 11.87 9.40
CA SER A 27 1.02 11.95 9.21
C SER A 27 0.28 11.16 10.29
N GLU A 28 -0.99 11.48 10.48
CA GLU A 28 -1.89 10.72 11.37
C GLU A 28 -2.02 9.25 10.95
N LYS A 29 -1.69 8.92 9.69
CA LYS A 29 -1.73 7.56 9.13
C LYS A 29 -0.43 6.78 9.39
N ARG A 30 0.56 7.35 10.07
CA ARG A 30 1.84 6.69 10.41
C ARG A 30 1.67 5.28 10.98
N PRO A 31 0.73 5.00 11.92
CA PRO A 31 0.58 3.64 12.45
C PRO A 31 0.25 2.62 11.35
N VAL A 32 -0.64 3.00 10.43
CA VAL A 32 -1.05 2.15 9.29
C VAL A 32 0.11 1.97 8.32
N THR A 33 0.82 3.04 7.95
CA THR A 33 1.96 2.93 7.02
C THR A 33 3.11 2.13 7.62
N TRP A 34 3.29 2.16 8.94
CA TRP A 34 4.25 1.34 9.67
C TRP A 34 3.91 -0.15 9.59
N ASP A 35 2.66 -0.51 9.89
CA ASP A 35 2.20 -1.89 9.84
C ASP A 35 2.31 -2.47 8.42
N VAL A 36 1.93 -1.70 7.40
CA VAL A 36 2.08 -2.11 6.00
C VAL A 36 3.55 -2.38 5.66
N LYS A 37 4.49 -1.52 6.08
CA LYS A 37 5.93 -1.75 5.88
C LYS A 37 6.41 -3.00 6.61
N ALA A 38 5.93 -3.26 7.83
CA ALA A 38 6.29 -4.45 8.59
C ALA A 38 5.79 -5.72 7.91
N TRP A 39 4.55 -5.72 7.42
CA TRP A 39 3.95 -6.84 6.70
C TRP A 39 4.62 -7.10 5.35
N ALA A 40 5.02 -6.05 4.64
CA ALA A 40 5.70 -6.17 3.34
C ALA A 40 6.99 -6.98 3.42
N ARG A 41 7.68 -6.95 4.57
CA ARG A 41 8.92 -7.72 4.81
C ARG A 41 8.71 -9.24 4.86
N ASN A 42 7.47 -9.70 4.97
CA ASN A 42 7.15 -11.12 4.90
C ASN A 42 7.15 -11.67 3.47
N PHE A 43 7.13 -10.80 2.46
CA PHE A 43 7.22 -11.18 1.05
C PHE A 43 8.66 -11.11 0.56
N SER A 44 9.02 -11.98 -0.38
CA SER A 44 10.36 -11.96 -0.99
C SER A 44 10.55 -10.75 -1.88
N ASP A 45 9.48 -10.30 -2.53
CA ASP A 45 9.43 -9.11 -3.34
C ASP A 45 8.08 -8.42 -3.13
N CYS A 46 8.10 -7.14 -2.76
CA CYS A 46 6.89 -6.36 -2.51
C CYS A 46 7.07 -4.94 -3.04
N CYS A 47 6.26 -4.58 -4.03
CA CYS A 47 6.25 -3.25 -4.64
C CYS A 47 4.98 -2.50 -4.27
N PHE A 48 5.07 -1.17 -4.23
CA PHE A 48 3.93 -0.28 -3.98
C PHE A 48 3.77 0.65 -5.17
N GLU A 49 2.62 0.58 -5.83
CA GLU A 49 2.36 1.35 -7.05
C GLU A 49 1.10 2.20 -6.92
N TYR A 50 1.18 3.40 -7.51
CA TYR A 50 0.01 4.24 -7.67
C TYR A 50 -0.77 3.83 -8.91
N THR A 51 -2.07 3.61 -8.77
CA THR A 51 -3.00 3.40 -9.88
C THR A 51 -4.09 4.47 -9.89
N VAL A 52 -4.72 4.72 -11.03
CA VAL A 52 -5.88 5.62 -11.08
C VAL A 52 -7.10 4.94 -10.46
N ARG A 53 -8.05 5.71 -9.90
CA ARG A 53 -9.25 5.15 -9.21
C ARG A 53 -10.04 4.14 -10.05
N GLN A 54 -10.05 4.29 -11.38
CA GLN A 54 -10.65 3.32 -12.29
C GLN A 54 -9.95 1.95 -12.24
N GLY A 55 -8.62 1.93 -12.11
CA GLY A 55 -7.83 0.72 -11.89
C GLY A 55 -8.05 0.10 -10.50
N ASN A 56 -8.44 0.91 -9.52
CA ASN A 56 -8.79 0.48 -8.16
C ASN A 56 -10.31 0.28 -7.95
N SER A 57 -11.09 0.12 -9.03
CA SER A 57 -12.56 0.12 -8.98
C SER A 57 -13.15 -1.02 -8.15
N VAL A 58 -12.54 -2.20 -8.16
CA VAL A 58 -12.98 -3.35 -7.36
C VAL A 58 -12.79 -3.07 -5.86
N ALA A 59 -11.62 -2.58 -5.46
CA ALA A 59 -11.39 -2.23 -4.06
C ALA A 59 -12.29 -1.06 -3.62
N HIS A 60 -12.57 -0.13 -4.52
CA HIS A 60 -13.50 0.96 -4.26
C HIS A 60 -14.92 0.47 -4.01
N ALA A 61 -15.42 -0.46 -4.83
CA ALA A 61 -16.75 -1.06 -4.65
C ALA A 61 -16.85 -1.83 -3.33
N LEU A 62 -15.80 -2.56 -2.93
CA LEU A 62 -15.76 -3.31 -1.66
C LEU A 62 -15.78 -2.43 -0.41
N VAL A 63 -15.46 -1.14 -0.52
CA VAL A 63 -15.54 -0.19 0.60
C VAL A 63 -16.94 0.42 0.73
N GLU A 64 -17.72 0.41 -0.35
CA GLU A 64 -19.09 0.94 -0.37
C GLU A 64 -20.16 -0.13 -0.06
N GLU A 65 -19.77 -1.40 0.06
CA GLU A 65 -20.58 -2.51 0.59
C GLU A 65 -20.52 -2.62 2.13
#